data_AF-A0A8W8LJ84-F1
#
_entry.id   AF-A0A8W8LJ84-F1
#
_cell.length_a   1.000
_cell.length_b   1.000
_cell.length_c   1.000
_cell.angle_alpha   90.00
_cell.angle_beta   90.00
_cell.angle_gamma   90.00
#
_symmetry.space_group_name_H-M   'P 1'
#
loop_
_entity.id
_entity.type
_entity.pdbx_description
1 polymer ?
#
loop_
_entity_poly.entity_id
_entity_poly.type
_entity_poly.pdbx_seq_one_letter_code
_entity_poly.pdbx_strand_id
1 'polypeptide(L)' 'VYLSLPPNCPKEIYDLMVECWNRNEACRPTFREVHMFLQRKNMGYNPKDEKMNQIKVPIC' A
#
# COMPACT_ATOMS: atom_id res chain seq x y z
N VAL A 1 -19.73 7.18 1.44
CA VAL A 1 -19.15 6.25 2.45
C VAL A 1 -17.65 6.31 2.28
N TYR A 2 -16.94 6.81 3.28
CA TYR A 2 -15.49 6.71 3.35
C TYR A 2 -15.17 5.55 4.29
N LEU A 3 -14.36 4.61 3.83
CA LEU A 3 -13.86 3.52 4.67
C LEU A 3 -12.85 4.11 5.65
N SER A 4 -12.85 3.67 6.90
CA SER A 4 -11.85 4.13 7.88
C SER A 4 -10.48 3.52 7.59
N LEU A 5 -9.42 4.22 8.00
CA LEU A 5 -8.06 3.69 8.02
C LEU A 5 -7.99 2.39 8.84
N PRO A 6 -7.56 1.26 8.27
CA PRO A 6 -7.35 0.03 9.04
C PRO A 6 -6.22 0.19 10.08
N PRO A 7 -6.27 -0.52 11.21
CA PRO A 7 -5.16 -0.55 12.17
C PRO A 7 -3.88 -1.05 11.49
N ASN A 8 -2.73 -0.53 11.91
CA ASN A 8 -1.37 -0.82 11.40
C ASN A 8 -1.10 -0.44 9.93
N CYS A 9 -2.11 -0.06 9.16
CA CYS A 9 -1.93 0.40 7.78
C CYS A 9 -1.13 1.72 7.73
N PRO A 10 0.01 1.78 7.01
CA PRO A 10 0.72 3.03 6.81
C PRO A 10 -0.17 4.06 6.10
N LYS A 11 -0.16 5.31 6.57
CA LYS A 11 -1.02 6.38 6.04
C LYS A 11 -0.97 6.50 4.51
N GLU A 12 0.22 6.38 3.94
CA GLU A 12 0.43 6.55 2.50
C GLU A 12 -0.19 5.41 1.68
N ILE A 13 -0.25 4.19 2.24
CA ILE A 13 -0.95 3.06 1.61
C ILE A 13 -2.46 3.32 1.61
N TYR A 14 -3.00 3.84 2.70
CA TYR A 14 -4.41 4.20 2.78
C TYR A 14 -4.76 5.38 1.87
N ASP A 15 -3.90 6.39 1.77
CA ASP A 15 -4.10 7.52 0.84
C ASP A 15 -4.17 7.00 -0.61
N LEU A 16 -3.30 6.05 -1.00
CA LEU A 16 -3.39 5.36 -2.29
C LEU A 16 -4.73 4.61 -2.45
N MET A 17 -5.22 3.92 -1.41
CA MET A 17 -6.53 3.24 -1.46
C MET A 17 -7.66 4.23 -1.72
N VAL A 18 -7.64 5.39 -1.04
CA VAL A 18 -8.63 6.45 -1.22
C VAL A 18 -8.61 7.01 -2.65
N GLU A 19 -7.43 7.20 -3.23
CA GLU A 19 -7.28 7.58 -4.64
C GLU A 19 -7.87 6.52 -5.59
N CYS A 20 -7.63 5.24 -5.33
CA CYS A 20 -8.22 4.13 -6.11
C CYS A 20 -9.75 4.07 -5.99
N TRP A 21 -10.31 4.44 -4.84
CA TRP A 21 -11.76 4.46 -4.59
C TRP A 21 -12.45 5.76 -5.02
N ASN A 22 -11.79 6.60 -5.81
CA ASN A 22 -12.39 7.84 -6.28
C ASN A 22 -13.68 7.56 -7.08
N ARG A 23 -14.74 8.33 -6.80
CA ARG A 23 -16.02 8.25 -7.51
C ARG A 23 -15.87 8.63 -8.98
N ASN A 24 -15.01 9.60 -9.27
CA ASN A 24 -14.64 9.96 -10.62
C ASN A 24 -13.53 9.02 -11.11
N GLU A 25 -13.84 8.21 -12.12
CA GLU A 25 -12.89 7.26 -12.70
C GLU A 25 -11.66 7.94 -13.31
N ALA A 26 -11.82 9.16 -13.87
CA ALA A 26 -10.72 9.92 -14.46
C ALA A 26 -9.73 10.45 -13.41
N CYS A 27 -10.11 10.46 -12.13
CA CYS A 27 -9.24 10.83 -11.01
C CYS A 27 -8.55 9.63 -10.36
N ARG A 28 -8.87 8.39 -10.76
CA ARG A 28 -8.20 7.21 -10.22
C ARG A 28 -6.79 7.10 -10.83
N PRO A 29 -5.78 6.66 -10.06
CA PRO A 29 -4.46 6.44 -10.59
C PRO A 29 -4.46 5.29 -11.60
N THR A 30 -3.57 5.37 -12.58
CA THR A 30 -3.30 4.27 -13.50
C THR A 30 -2.60 3.13 -12.77
N PHE A 31 -2.72 1.90 -13.30
CA PHE A 31 -1.97 0.77 -12.76
C PHE A 31 -0.46 1.00 -12.76
N ARG A 32 0.08 1.79 -13.69
CA ARG A 32 1.49 2.15 -13.72
C ARG A 32 1.89 3.00 -12.52
N GLU A 33 1.08 4.00 -12.16
CA GLU A 33 1.33 4.85 -11.00
C GLU A 33 1.23 4.05 -9.69
N VAL A 34 0.20 3.21 -9.57
CA VAL A 34 0.03 2.27 -8.44
C VAL A 34 1.26 1.37 -8.30
N HIS A 35 1.72 0.75 -9.41
CA HIS A 35 2.87 -0.13 -9.41
C HIS A 35 4.17 0.59 -9.01
N MET A 36 4.44 1.78 -9.59
CA MET A 36 5.62 2.58 -9.26
C MET A 36 5.63 3.07 -7.80
N PHE A 37 4.46 3.35 -7.24
CA PHE A 37 4.34 3.69 -5.82
C PHE A 37 4.66 2.48 -4.94
N LEU A 38 4.01 1.33 -5.18
CA LEU A 38 4.20 0.12 -4.38
C LEU A 38 5.63 -0.43 -4.50
N GLN A 39 6.22 -0.38 -5.69
CA GLN A 39 7.60 -0.81 -5.90
C GLN A 39 8.59 -0.01 -5.04
N ARG A 40 8.38 1.31 -4.91
CA ARG A 40 9.22 2.15 -4.03
C ARG A 40 9.02 1.82 -2.56
N LYS A 41 7.78 1.56 -2.13
CA LYS A 41 7.49 1.20 -0.73
C LYS A 41 8.00 -0.18 -0.34
N ASN A 42 8.08 -1.10 -1.31
CA ASN A 42 8.64 -2.43 -1.11
C ASN A 42 10.13 -2.52 -1.48
N MET A 43 10.83 -1.40 -1.64
CA MET A 43 12.26 -1.41 -1.97
C MET A 43 13.04 -2.09 -0.83
N GLY A 44 13.78 -3.14 -1.16
CA GLY A 44 14.54 -3.92 -0.18
C GLY A 44 13.73 -4.99 0.56
N TYR A 45 12.43 -5.11 0.31
CA TYR A 45 11.65 -6.24 0.80
C TYR A 45 11.91 -7.48 -0.07
N ASN A 46 12.26 -8.58 0.60
CA ASN A 46 12.44 -9.89 -0.01
C ASN A 46 11.66 -10.93 0.81
N PRO A 47 10.59 -11.53 0.24
CA PRO A 47 9.76 -12.53 0.93
C PRO A 47 10.55 -13.76 1.42
N LYS A 48 11.71 -14.05 0.83
CA LYS A 48 12.56 -15.17 1.27
C LYS A 48 13.25 -14.88 2.60
N ASP A 49 13.49 -13.61 2.90
CA ASP A 49 14.13 -13.15 4.14
C ASP A 49 13.11 -13.07 5.29
N GLU A 50 11.82 -13.04 4.97
CA GLU A 50 10.71 -12.98 5.92
C GLU A 50 10.67 -14.19 6.86
N LYS A 51 11.09 -15.37 6.39
CA LYS A 51 11.12 -16.59 7.21
C LYS A 51 12.07 -16.49 8.42
N MET A 52 13.01 -15.54 8.41
CA MET A 52 13.99 -15.33 9.49
C MET A 52 13.57 -14.24 10.50
N ASN A 53 12.58 -13.39 10.17
CA ASN A 53 12.26 -12.15 10.89
C ASN A 53 10.79 -12.02 11.37
N GLN A 54 10.05 -13.13 11.46
CA GLN A 54 8.64 -13.20 11.92
C GLN A 54 8.33 -12.58 13.31
N ILE A 55 9.30 -11.95 13.99
CA ILE A 55 9.12 -11.39 15.35
C ILE A 55 9.10 -9.83 15.37
N LYS A 56 9.51 -9.09 14.32
CA LYS A 56 9.73 -7.63 14.46
C LYS A 56 9.27 -6.68 13.36
N VAL A 57 8.75 -7.14 12.23
CA VAL A 57 8.27 -6.23 11.17
C VAL A 57 6.78 -6.42 10.95
N PRO A 58 5.94 -5.42 11.28
CA PRO A 58 4.56 -5.44 10.82
C PRO A 58 4.60 -5.29 9.30
N ILE A 59 4.37 -6.39 8.61
CA ILE A 59 3.84 -6.35 7.25
C ILE A 59 2.41 -5.87 7.43
N CYS A 60 2.11 -4.66 6.94
CA CYS A 60 0.77 -4.10 6.93
C CYS A 60 0.04 -4.20 8.28
#